data_AF-X1QZW4-F1
#
_entry.id   AF-X1QZW4-F1
#
_cell.length_a   1.000
_cell.length_b   1.000
_cell.length_c   1.000
_cell.angle_alpha   90.00
_cell.angle_beta   90.00
_cell.angle_gamma   90.00
#
_symmetry.space_group_name_H-M   'P 1'
#
loop_
_entity.id
_entity.type
_entity.pdbx_description
1 polymer ?
#
loop_
_entity_poly.entity_id
_entity_poly.type
_entity_poly.pdbx_seq_one_letter_code
_entity_poly.pdbx_strand_id
1 'polypeptide(L)' 'MSLEAAMEYLQEDELVEICPNSIRIRKRLLKEVDRRRHERKKHQ' A
#
# COMPACT_ATOMS: atom_id res chain seq x y z
N MET A 1 4.42 1.21 15.86
CA MET A 1 3.32 1.84 15.12
C MET A 1 2.04 1.20 15.60
N SER A 2 1.06 1.98 16.05
CA SER A 2 -0.27 1.42 16.36
C SER A 2 -1.02 1.13 15.06
N LEU A 3 -2.06 0.31 15.15
CA LEU A 3 -2.93 0.03 14.00
C LEU A 3 -3.63 1.30 13.53
N GLU A 4 -4.12 2.14 14.45
CA GLU A 4 -4.78 3.39 14.08
C GLU A 4 -3.84 4.32 13.31
N ALA A 5 -2.60 4.50 13.80
CA ALA A 5 -1.62 5.35 13.13
C ALA A 5 -1.24 4.83 11.73
N ALA A 6 -1.20 3.50 11.54
CA ALA A 6 -0.93 2.90 10.23
C ALA A 6 -2.11 3.08 9.26
N MET A 7 -3.34 3.07 9.76
CA MET A 7 -4.55 3.31 8.96
C MET A 7 -4.69 4.77 8.55
N GLU A 8 -4.35 5.72 9.43
CA GLU A 8 -4.37 7.15 9.11
C GLU A 8 -3.31 7.55 8.08
N TYR A 9 -2.16 6.87 8.08
CA TYR A 9 -1.07 7.15 7.14
C TYR A 9 -1.29 6.54 5.74
N LEU A 10 -2.27 5.63 5.58
CA LEU A 10 -2.38 4.81 4.37
C LEU A 10 -2.86 5.61 3.14
N GLN A 11 -2.19 5.42 2.01
CA GLN A 11 -2.61 5.97 0.72
C GLN A 11 -3.51 5.00 -0.08
N GLU A 12 -4.20 5.51 -1.12
CA GLU A 12 -5.10 4.70 -1.97
C GLU A 12 -4.41 3.49 -2.64
N ASP A 13 -3.11 3.60 -2.90
CA ASP A 13 -2.30 2.55 -3.53
C ASP A 13 -1.50 1.71 -2.53
N GLU A 14 -1.81 1.82 -1.24
CA GLU A 14 -1.12 1.16 -0.13
C GLU A 14 -2.06 0.24 0.66
N LEU A 15 -1.44 -0.69 1.39
CA LEU A 15 -2.09 -1.70 2.19
C LEU A 15 -1.35 -1.86 3.53
N VAL A 16 -2.10 -2.10 4.59
CA VAL A 16 -1.53 -2.55 5.88
C VAL A 16 -1.57 -4.08 5.92
N GLU A 17 -0.42 -4.69 6.14
CA GLU A 17 -0.29 -6.10 6.44
C GLU A 17 -0.19 -6.30 7.95
N ILE A 18 -1.14 -7.05 8.50
CA ILE A 18 -1.24 -7.31 9.93
C ILE A 18 -0.87 -8.77 10.19
N CYS A 19 0.14 -8.99 11.02
CA CYS A 19 0.50 -10.29 11.56
C CYS A 19 0.51 -10.20 13.09
N PRO A 20 0.41 -11.33 13.83
CA PRO A 20 0.32 -11.31 15.29
C PRO A 20 1.43 -10.52 16.00
N ASN A 21 2.64 -10.50 15.43
CA ASN A 21 3.81 -9.83 16.02
C ASN A 21 4.30 -8.62 15.21
N SER A 22 3.63 -8.23 14.12
CA SER A 22 4.12 -7.15 13.25
C SER A 22 3.02 -6.50 12.43
N ILE A 23 3.10 -5.18 12.31
CA ILE A 23 2.27 -4.38 11.40
C ILE A 23 3.22 -3.75 10.37
N ARG A 24 2.95 -3.93 9.08
CA ARG A 24 3.75 -3.36 7.97
C ARG A 24 2.86 -2.61 7.00
N ILE A 25 3.37 -1.52 6.44
CA ILE A 25 2.74 -0.81 5.32
C ILE A 25 3.45 -1.22 4.03
N ARG A 26 2.69 -1.52 2.98
CA ARG A 26 3.21 -1.96 1.68
C ARG A 26 2.37 -1.41 0.54
N LYS A 27 3.00 -1.16 -0.61
CA LYS A 27 2.28 -0.80 -1.83
C LYS A 27 1.41 -1.98 -2.29
N ARG A 28 0.22 -1.68 -2.80
CA ARG A 28 -0.71 -2.64 -3.42
C ARG A 28 -0.04 -3.36 -4.59
N LEU A 29 0.74 -2.64 -5.38
CA LEU A 29 1.61 -3.17 -6.42
C LEU A 29 3.07 -3.10 -5.96
N LEU A 30 3.65 -4.27 -5.70
CA LEU A 30 5.00 -4.40 -5.14
C LEU A 30 6.08 -3.97 -6.14
N LYS A 31 5.91 -4.35 -7.41
CA LYS A 31 6.88 -4.05 -8.47
C LYS A 31 6.63 -2.66 -9.02
N GLU A 32 7.71 -1.92 -9.22
CA GLU A 32 7.63 -0.57 -9.78
C GLU A 32 7.08 -0.55 -11.21
N VAL A 33 7.45 -1.55 -12.03
CA VAL A 33 6.95 -1.68 -13.40
C VAL A 33 5.43 -1.82 -13.43
N ASP A 34 4.87 -2.58 -12.49
CA ASP A 34 3.42 -2.80 -12.40
C ASP A 34 2.72 -1.52 -11.93
N ARG A 35 3.32 -0.76 -11.01
CA ARG A 35 2.83 0.57 -10.60
C ARG A 35 2.72 1.52 -11.80
N ARG A 36 3.83 1.70 -12.55
CA ARG A 36 3.86 2.57 -13.73
C ARG A 36 2.84 2.16 -14.80
N ARG A 37 2.63 0.85 -14.99
CA ARG A 37 1.60 0.34 -15.91
C ARG A 37 0.18 0.62 -15.42
N HIS A 38 -0.07 0.49 -14.12
CA HIS A 38 -1.38 0.74 -13.53
C HIS A 38 -1.75 2.22 -13.58
N GLU A 39 -0.81 3.12 -13.29
CA GLU A 39 -1.01 4.56 -13.41
C GLU A 39 -1.38 4.96 -14.84
N ARG A 40 -0.67 4.43 -15.85
CA ARG A 40 -0.99 4.69 -17.27
C ARG A 40 -2.40 4.24 -17.66
N LYS A 41 -2.86 3.10 -17.13
CA LYS A 41 -4.22 2.60 -17.37
C LYS A 41 -5.30 3.41 -16.65
N LYS A 42 -5.01 4.01 -15.49
CA LYS A 42 -5.97 4.83 -14.72
C LYS A 42 -6.27 6.17 -15.40
N HIS A 43 -5.39 6.65 -16.28
CA HIS A 43 -5.51 7.93 -16.99
C HIS A 43 -6.11 7.80 -18.40
N GLN A 44 -6.46 6.59 -18.84
CA GLN A 44 -7.13 6.31 -20.12
C GLN A 44 -8.62 6.13 -19.90
#